data_AF-A0A2D8KRQ8-F1
#
_entry.id   AF-A0A2D8KRQ8-F1
#
_cell.length_a   1.000
_cell.length_b   1.000
_cell.length_c   1.000
_cell.angle_alpha   90.00
_cell.angle_beta   90.00
_cell.angle_gamma   90.00
#
_symmetry.space_group_name_H-M   'P 1'
#
loop_
_entity.id
_entity.type
_entity.pdbx_description
1 polymer ?
#
loop_
_entity_poly.entity_id
_entity_poly.type
_entity_poly.pdbx_seq_one_letter_code
_entity_poly.pdbx_strand_id
1 'polypeptide(L)'
;MKTIAIIAHDGKKPEMVQFLNENRDILHAKNIRLIATGTTGTKTEAAGYEVEKLLSGPLGGDAQIAARIAEGQVQMVIFFRDPLDKHPHEPDIFMLMRLCDVHNVPLATNPATAELLVKGL
;
A
#
# COMPACT_ATOMS: atom_id res chain seq x y z
N MET A 1 -13.39 -8.75 7.08
CA MET A 1 -11.95 -8.69 6.75
C MET A 1 -11.75 -7.41 5.95
N LYS A 2 -10.89 -6.50 6.40
CA LYS A 2 -10.58 -5.26 5.67
C LYS A 2 -9.34 -5.49 4.82
N THR A 3 -9.32 -4.95 3.61
CA THR A 3 -8.18 -5.01 2.69
C THR A 3 -7.39 -3.72 2.76
N ILE A 4 -6.08 -3.83 3.03
CA ILE A 4 -5.13 -2.73 2.96
C ILE A 4 -4.19 -2.97 1.78
N ALA A 5 -4.10 -1.97 0.89
CA ALA A 5 -3.13 -1.97 -0.19
C ALA A 5 -1.83 -1.34 0.27
N ILE A 6 -0.71 -2.03 0.07
CA ILE A 6 0.63 -1.55 0.43
C ILE A 6 1.51 -1.40 -0.81
N ILE A 7 2.15 -0.26 -0.94
CA ILE A 7 2.95 0.13 -2.11
C ILE A 7 4.20 0.83 -1.59
N ALA A 8 5.37 0.52 -2.14
CA ALA A 8 6.60 1.21 -1.79
C ALA A 8 7.52 1.35 -2.99
N HIS A 9 8.07 2.55 -3.20
CA HIS A 9 9.18 2.75 -4.15
C HIS A 9 10.43 1.98 -3.66
N ASP A 10 11.40 1.73 -4.54
CA ASP A 10 12.50 0.80 -4.26
C ASP A 10 13.27 1.11 -2.98
N GLY A 11 13.64 2.38 -2.77
CA GLY A 11 14.31 2.83 -1.54
C GLY A 11 13.46 2.75 -0.27
N LYS A 12 12.14 2.54 -0.41
CA LYS A 12 11.16 2.56 0.68
C LYS A 12 10.65 1.19 1.11
N LYS A 13 10.99 0.14 0.38
CA LYS A 13 10.53 -1.22 0.70
C LYS A 13 11.05 -1.77 2.03
N PRO A 14 12.31 -1.53 2.45
CA PRO A 14 12.74 -1.93 3.79
C PRO A 14 11.91 -1.26 4.89
N GLU A 15 11.63 0.03 4.74
CA GLU A 15 10.79 0.82 5.65
C GLU A 15 9.35 0.29 5.70
N MET A 16 8.78 -0.14 4.56
CA MET A 16 7.47 -0.80 4.52
C MET A 16 7.45 -2.10 5.33
N VAL A 17 8.45 -2.97 5.17
CA VAL A 17 8.51 -4.23 5.92
C VAL A 17 8.67 -3.97 7.42
N GLN A 18 9.51 -3.00 7.78
CA GLN A 18 9.68 -2.60 9.18
C GLN A 18 8.35 -2.10 9.76
N PHE A 19 7.65 -1.23 9.06
CA PHE A 19 6.34 -0.70 9.47
C PHE A 19 5.32 -1.82 9.73
N LEU A 20 5.24 -2.82 8.85
CA LEU A 20 4.37 -3.99 9.04
C LEU A 20 4.74 -4.78 10.29
N ASN A 21 6.04 -4.98 10.54
CA ASN A 21 6.53 -5.70 11.71
C ASN A 21 6.21 -4.98 13.02
N GLU A 22 6.40 -3.66 13.06
CA GLU A 22 6.08 -2.83 14.23
C GLU A 22 4.58 -2.84 14.53
N ASN A 23 3.74 -3.00 13.50
CA ASN A 23 2.28 -2.98 13.61
C ASN A 23 1.62 -4.37 13.51
N ARG A 24 2.41 -5.45 13.60
CA ARG A 24 1.96 -6.83 13.34
C ARG A 24 0.76 -7.23 14.19
N ASP A 25 0.80 -6.91 15.47
CA ASP A 25 -0.26 -7.27 16.41
C ASP A 25 -1.59 -6.59 16.08
N ILE A 26 -1.56 -5.32 15.66
CA ILE A 26 -2.75 -4.57 15.25
C ILE A 26 -3.32 -5.16 13.96
N LEU A 27 -2.46 -5.38 12.95
CA LEU A 27 -2.88 -5.94 11.66
C LEU A 27 -3.52 -7.33 11.82
N HIS A 28 -2.95 -8.17 12.69
CA HIS A 28 -3.49 -9.48 13.01
C HIS A 28 -4.81 -9.38 13.80
N ALA A 29 -4.86 -8.59 14.87
CA ALA A 29 -6.06 -8.42 15.69
C ALA A 29 -7.26 -7.88 14.89
N LYS A 30 -7.00 -7.05 13.86
CA LYS A 30 -8.03 -6.48 12.98
C LYS A 30 -8.38 -7.35 11.79
N ASN A 31 -7.76 -8.53 11.66
CA ASN A 31 -7.95 -9.47 10.55
C ASN A 31 -7.82 -8.76 9.20
N ILE A 32 -6.66 -8.13 8.98
CA ILE A 32 -6.34 -7.39 7.76
C ILE A 32 -5.85 -8.34 6.66
N ARG A 33 -6.42 -8.20 5.46
CA ARG A 33 -5.88 -8.77 4.23
C ARG A 33 -4.96 -7.76 3.57
N LEU A 34 -3.75 -8.17 3.22
CA LEU A 34 -2.79 -7.33 2.50
C LEU A 34 -2.83 -7.62 1.00
N ILE A 35 -2.80 -6.55 0.19
CA ILE A 35 -2.48 -6.62 -1.24
C ILE A 35 -1.31 -5.70 -1.54
N ALA A 36 -0.41 -6.07 -2.45
CA ALA A 36 0.81 -5.31 -2.67
C ALA A 36 1.30 -5.36 -4.12
N THR A 37 1.93 -4.29 -4.59
CA THR A 37 2.54 -4.26 -5.93
C THR A 37 3.90 -4.96 -5.97
N GLY A 38 4.14 -5.74 -7.02
CA GLY A 38 5.42 -6.30 -7.43
C GLY A 38 6.35 -6.71 -6.29
N THR A 39 7.54 -6.11 -6.27
CA THR A 39 8.60 -6.43 -5.30
C THR A 39 8.29 -5.98 -3.87
N THR A 40 7.33 -5.07 -3.64
CA THR A 40 6.81 -4.79 -2.29
C THR A 40 6.13 -6.03 -1.72
N GLY A 41 5.29 -6.67 -2.52
CA GLY A 41 4.62 -7.92 -2.15
C GLY A 41 5.62 -9.05 -1.91
N THR A 42 6.61 -9.23 -2.78
CA THR A 42 7.67 -10.25 -2.58
C THR A 42 8.42 -10.06 -1.26
N LYS A 43 8.79 -8.82 -0.89
CA LYS A 43 9.49 -8.58 0.38
C LYS A 43 8.57 -8.77 1.60
N THR A 44 7.29 -8.43 1.46
CA THR A 44 6.28 -8.63 2.50
C THR A 44 6.03 -10.13 2.75
N GLU A 45 5.91 -10.91 1.68
CA GLU A 45 5.79 -12.38 1.75
C GLU A 45 7.02 -13.01 2.42
N ALA A 46 8.23 -12.58 2.05
CA ALA A 46 9.47 -13.04 2.67
C ALA A 46 9.58 -12.68 4.17
N ALA A 47 8.87 -11.63 4.62
CA ALA A 47 8.77 -11.28 6.03
C ALA A 47 7.70 -12.10 6.80
N GLY A 48 7.02 -13.04 6.13
CA GLY A 48 6.08 -13.98 6.75
C GLY A 48 4.63 -13.52 6.76
N TYR A 49 4.26 -12.53 5.94
CA TYR A 49 2.88 -12.08 5.79
C TYR A 49 2.19 -12.77 4.62
N GLU A 50 0.91 -13.13 4.79
CA GLU A 50 0.05 -13.45 3.67
C GLU A 50 -0.29 -12.16 2.90
N VAL A 51 0.05 -12.11 1.62
CA VAL A 51 -0.14 -10.93 0.78
C VAL A 51 -0.47 -11.34 -0.65
N GLU A 52 -1.52 -10.72 -1.21
CA GLU A 52 -1.82 -10.88 -2.63
C GLU A 52 -0.89 -9.99 -3.45
N LYS A 53 -0.09 -10.59 -4.33
CA LYS A 53 0.85 -9.87 -5.20
C LYS A 53 0.15 -9.43 -6.49
N LEU A 54 0.30 -8.15 -6.79
CA LEU A 54 -0.13 -7.49 -8.01
C LEU A 54 1.08 -7.18 -8.90
N LEU A 55 0.84 -6.61 -10.08
CA LEU A 55 1.91 -6.11 -10.94
C LEU A 55 2.72 -5.03 -10.22
N SER A 56 3.94 -4.76 -10.70
CA SER A 56 4.69 -3.60 -10.23
C SER A 56 4.02 -2.31 -10.71
N GLY A 57 4.26 -1.18 -10.02
CA GLY A 57 3.76 0.14 -10.44
C GLY A 57 3.98 0.42 -11.93
N PRO A 58 5.23 0.31 -12.46
CA PRO A 58 5.52 0.50 -13.88
C PRO A 58 4.81 -0.45 -14.86
N LEU A 59 4.29 -1.59 -14.39
CA LEU A 59 3.55 -2.55 -15.20
C LEU A 59 2.03 -2.48 -14.97
N GLY A 60 1.53 -1.43 -14.28
CA GLY A 60 0.11 -1.19 -14.06
C GLY A 60 -0.42 -1.68 -12.70
N GLY A 61 0.44 -2.00 -11.74
CA GLY A 61 0.04 -2.39 -10.39
C GLY A 61 -0.78 -1.32 -9.67
N ASP A 62 -0.46 -0.05 -9.88
CA ASP A 62 -1.20 1.07 -9.29
C ASP A 62 -2.61 1.18 -9.87
N ALA A 63 -2.77 0.89 -11.17
CA ALA A 63 -4.08 0.81 -11.81
C ALA A 63 -4.91 -0.36 -11.30
N GLN A 64 -4.29 -1.52 -11.00
CA GLN A 64 -5.00 -2.64 -10.38
C GLN A 64 -5.54 -2.27 -8.99
N ILE A 65 -4.77 -1.54 -8.19
CA ILE A 65 -5.23 -1.07 -6.87
C ILE A 65 -6.32 -0.01 -7.04
N ALA A 66 -6.14 0.94 -7.96
CA ALA A 66 -7.13 1.99 -8.22
C ALA A 66 -8.49 1.43 -8.70
N ALA A 67 -8.48 0.39 -9.54
CA ALA A 67 -9.70 -0.32 -9.94
C ALA A 67 -10.41 -0.92 -8.72
N ARG A 68 -9.68 -1.58 -7.83
CA ARG A 68 -10.23 -2.17 -6.60
C ARG A 68 -10.74 -1.12 -5.60
N ILE A 69 -10.14 0.07 -5.56
CA ILE A 69 -10.68 1.22 -4.82
C ILE A 69 -12.04 1.61 -5.39
N ALA A 70 -12.14 1.75 -6.71
CA ALA A 70 -13.40 2.12 -7.37
C ALA A 70 -14.50 1.06 -7.17
N GLU A 71 -14.11 -0.22 -7.06
CA GLU A 71 -15.00 -1.35 -6.75
C GLU A 71 -15.31 -1.51 -5.25
N GLY A 72 -14.76 -0.66 -4.37
CA GLY A 72 -14.97 -0.73 -2.92
C GLY A 72 -14.26 -1.90 -2.22
N GLN A 73 -13.29 -2.53 -2.87
CA GLN A 73 -12.57 -3.71 -2.39
C GLN A 73 -11.32 -3.39 -1.56
N VAL A 74 -10.86 -2.13 -1.55
CA VAL A 74 -9.73 -1.63 -0.75
C VAL A 74 -10.24 -0.59 0.24
N GLN A 75 -9.93 -0.76 1.52
CA GLN A 75 -10.40 0.15 2.59
C GLN A 75 -9.32 1.10 3.12
N MET A 76 -8.06 0.90 2.74
CA MET A 76 -6.95 1.80 3.07
C MET A 76 -5.79 1.57 2.10
N VAL A 77 -5.05 2.62 1.79
CA VAL A 77 -3.82 2.55 1.01
C VAL A 77 -2.66 3.11 1.84
N ILE A 78 -1.57 2.35 1.92
CA ILE A 78 -0.29 2.80 2.48
C ILE A 78 0.72 2.80 1.33
N PHE A 79 1.10 3.98 0.88
CA PHE A 79 2.01 4.18 -0.24
C PHE A 79 3.26 4.94 0.22
N PHE A 80 4.33 4.21 0.54
CA PHE A 80 5.63 4.80 0.84
C PHE A 80 6.33 5.21 -0.44
N ARG A 81 6.09 6.46 -0.83
CA ARG A 81 6.71 7.10 -1.99
C ARG A 81 8.13 7.54 -1.65
N ASP A 82 8.98 7.49 -2.66
CA ASP A 82 10.25 8.21 -2.67
C ASP A 82 10.01 9.61 -3.30
N PRO A 83 10.04 10.69 -2.50
CA PRO A 83 9.81 12.04 -2.99
C PRO A 83 11.03 12.67 -3.67
N LEU A 84 12.20 12.03 -3.61
CA LEU A 84 13.45 12.57 -4.15
C LEU A 84 13.84 11.96 -5.51
N ASP A 85 13.16 10.89 -5.92
CA ASP A 85 13.44 10.17 -7.15
C ASP A 85 12.37 10.41 -8.23
N LYS A 86 12.75 10.23 -9.51
CA LYS A 86 11.84 10.33 -10.66
C LYS A 86 11.24 8.97 -10.96
N HIS A 87 9.92 8.91 -11.06
CA HIS A 87 9.20 7.65 -11.30
C HIS A 87 8.61 7.64 -12.70
N PRO A 88 8.91 6.64 -13.55
CA PRO A 88 8.40 6.58 -14.93
C PRO A 88 6.87 6.39 -15.02
N HIS A 89 6.23 6.05 -13.90
CA HIS A 89 4.80 5.79 -13.74
C HIS A 89 4.15 6.87 -12.84
N GLU A 90 4.69 8.09 -12.82
CA GLU A 90 4.13 9.22 -12.08
C GLU A 90 2.64 9.50 -12.39
N PRO A 91 2.16 9.40 -13.66
CA PRO A 91 0.73 9.52 -13.94
C PRO A 91 -0.13 8.50 -13.19
N ASP A 92 0.33 7.25 -13.07
CA ASP A 92 -0.34 6.16 -12.37
C ASP A 92 -0.41 6.42 -10.86
N ILE A 93 0.66 6.98 -10.28
CA ILE A 93 0.69 7.40 -8.87
C ILE A 93 -0.39 8.45 -8.62
N PHE A 94 -0.46 9.50 -9.44
CA PHE A 94 -1.47 10.55 -9.27
C PHE A 94 -2.89 10.05 -9.51
N MET A 95 -3.07 9.14 -10.47
CA MET A 95 -4.35 8.50 -10.72
C MET A 95 -4.81 7.72 -9.48
N LEU A 96 -3.94 6.87 -8.90
CA LEU A 96 -4.26 6.12 -7.68
C LEU A 96 -4.65 7.05 -6.51
N MET A 97 -3.87 8.11 -6.28
CA MET A 97 -4.14 9.08 -5.21
C MET A 97 -5.49 9.76 -5.42
N ARG A 98 -5.77 10.22 -6.65
CA ARG A 98 -7.05 10.82 -7.01
C ARG A 98 -8.22 9.86 -6.77
N LEU A 99 -8.06 8.56 -7.04
CA LEU A 99 -9.10 7.58 -6.76
C LEU A 99 -9.32 7.36 -5.25
N CYS A 100 -8.27 7.46 -4.43
CA CYS A 100 -8.43 7.45 -2.97
C CYS A 100 -9.31 8.62 -2.53
N ASP A 101 -9.04 9.82 -3.05
CA ASP A 101 -9.81 11.04 -2.70
C ASP A 101 -11.28 10.94 -3.14
N VAL A 102 -11.53 10.50 -4.38
CA VAL A 102 -12.89 10.38 -4.93
C VAL A 102 -13.74 9.38 -4.16
N HIS A 103 -13.16 8.25 -3.74
CA HIS A 103 -13.87 7.19 -3.03
C HIS A 103 -13.75 7.29 -1.50
N ASN A 104 -13.17 8.38 -0.98
CA ASN A 104 -12.95 8.63 0.45
C ASN A 104 -12.22 7.45 1.14
N VAL A 105 -11.21 6.89 0.48
CA VAL A 105 -10.36 5.82 1.00
C VAL A 105 -9.15 6.45 1.71
N PRO A 106 -8.91 6.15 3.00
CA PRO A 106 -7.74 6.64 3.71
C PRO A 106 -6.43 6.28 3.00
N LEU A 107 -5.60 7.28 2.78
CA LEU A 107 -4.32 7.17 2.09
C LEU A 107 -3.20 7.73 2.96
N ALA A 108 -2.18 6.92 3.23
CA ALA A 108 -0.91 7.36 3.77
C ALA A 108 0.15 7.40 2.67
N THR A 109 0.79 8.56 2.46
CA THR A 109 1.88 8.72 1.47
C THR A 109 3.28 8.68 2.10
N ASN A 110 3.34 8.50 3.42
CA ASN A 110 4.56 8.48 4.23
C ASN A 110 4.31 7.68 5.54
N PRO A 111 5.38 7.28 6.26
CA PRO A 111 5.26 6.47 7.47
C PRO A 111 4.50 7.14 8.62
N ALA A 112 4.68 8.46 8.82
CA ALA A 112 4.02 9.16 9.93
C ALA A 112 2.49 9.15 9.78
N THR A 113 1.98 9.37 8.57
CA THR A 113 0.56 9.23 8.28
C THR A 113 0.10 7.78 8.43
N ALA A 114 0.89 6.81 7.98
CA ALA A 114 0.55 5.39 8.06
C ALA A 114 0.40 4.91 9.51
N GLU A 115 1.29 5.37 10.39
CA GLU A 115 1.27 5.06 11.82
C GLU A 115 -0.01 5.59 12.50
N LEU A 116 -0.43 6.82 12.17
CA LEU A 116 -1.68 7.37 12.67
C LEU A 116 -2.91 6.61 12.14
N LEU A 117 -2.90 6.23 10.86
CA LEU A 117 -4.00 5.45 10.26
C LEU A 117 -4.12 4.06 10.88
N VAL A 118 -3.01 3.36 11.09
CA VAL A 118 -3.02 2.01 11.67
C VAL A 118 -3.42 2.04 13.14
N LYS A 119 -2.99 3.03 13.92
CA LYS A 119 -3.48 3.25 15.29
C LYS A 119 -4.98 3.53 15.36
N GLY A 120 -5.56 4.09 14.30
CA GLY A 120 -7.00 4.36 14.18
C GLY A 120 -7.85 3.18 13.73
N LEU A 121 -7.26 2.02 13.40
CA LEU A 121 -7.99 0.80 12.99
C LEU A 121 -8.79 0.20 14.14
#